data_AF-A0A7U9R9X0-F1
#
_entry.id   AF-A0A7U9R9X0-F1
#
_cell.length_a   1.000
_cell.length_b   1.000
_cell.length_c   1.000
_cell.angle_alpha   90.00
_cell.angle_beta   90.00
_cell.angle_gamma   90.00
#
_symmetry.space_group_name_H-M   'P 1'
#
loop_
_entity.id
_entity.type
_entity.pdbx_description
1 polymer ?
#
loop_
_entity_poly.entity_id
_entity_poly.type
_entity_poly.pdbx_seq_one_letter_code
_entity_poly.pdbx_strand_id
1 'polypeptide(L)'
;MPIANYLHTIVISEYWEEEQWQSWADELILRNDKLENWIYDVAFAKDKEELYLAIAHEKVIEVFDKGTLYCEPDVVIGYYYLMYQEGRMNLSKLFLKLADEDDISSETKLFDFQEITCILNEVRKGKIDIERIDKVLTPLAKIAKKQLEALTNYMRI
;
A
#
# COMPACT_ATOMS: atom_id res chain seq x y z
N MET A 1 -9.70 -0.02 -13.33
CA MET A 1 -8.86 0.45 -12.20
C MET A 1 -8.60 -0.76 -11.31
N PRO A 2 -7.36 -1.02 -10.87
CA PRO A 2 -7.03 -2.24 -10.13
C PRO A 2 -7.27 -2.06 -8.62
N ILE A 3 -8.55 -1.95 -8.23
CA ILE A 3 -9.00 -1.64 -6.86
C ILE A 3 -8.73 -2.80 -5.90
N ALA A 4 -8.90 -4.05 -6.32
CA ALA A 4 -8.60 -5.21 -5.47
C ALA A 4 -7.09 -5.28 -5.15
N ASN A 5 -6.22 -5.02 -6.13
CA ASN A 5 -4.79 -4.84 -5.88
C ASN A 5 -4.54 -3.68 -4.93
N TYR A 6 -5.21 -2.54 -5.13
CA TYR A 6 -5.02 -1.40 -4.26
C TYR A 6 -5.41 -1.68 -2.81
N LEU A 7 -6.50 -2.41 -2.60
CA LEU A 7 -6.96 -2.83 -1.27
C LEU A 7 -5.99 -3.83 -0.64
N HIS A 8 -5.48 -4.78 -1.41
CA HIS A 8 -4.44 -5.69 -0.94
C HIS A 8 -3.19 -4.93 -0.46
N THR A 9 -2.66 -4.04 -1.30
CA THR A 9 -1.43 -3.30 -1.03
C THR A 9 -1.54 -2.34 0.18
N ILE A 10 -2.70 -1.70 0.39
CA ILE A 10 -2.89 -0.81 1.55
C ILE A 10 -3.02 -1.58 2.88
N VAL A 11 -3.55 -2.81 2.84
CA VAL A 11 -3.67 -3.66 4.04
C VAL A 11 -2.39 -4.41 4.37
N ILE A 12 -1.66 -4.90 3.37
CA ILE A 12 -0.36 -5.56 3.59
C ILE A 12 0.67 -4.57 4.14
N SER A 13 0.63 -3.30 3.70
CA SER A 13 1.46 -2.23 4.26
C SER A 13 1.06 -1.77 5.66
N GLU A 14 0.00 -2.34 6.25
CA GLU A 14 -0.54 -1.97 7.56
C GLU A 14 -1.04 -0.51 7.62
N TYR A 15 -1.20 0.15 6.48
CA TYR A 15 -1.71 1.52 6.43
C TYR A 15 -3.21 1.56 6.75
N TRP A 16 -3.95 0.54 6.30
CA TRP A 16 -5.32 0.28 6.75
C TRP A 16 -5.38 -0.89 7.74
N GLU A 17 -6.05 -0.63 8.86
CA GLU A 17 -6.48 -1.63 9.83
C GLU A 17 -7.86 -2.20 9.47
N GLU A 18 -8.28 -3.24 10.19
CA GLU A 18 -9.50 -4.00 9.89
C GLU A 18 -10.74 -3.13 9.79
N GLU A 19 -10.94 -2.27 10.79
CA GLU A 19 -12.06 -1.34 10.85
C GLU A 19 -12.13 -0.44 9.60
N GLN A 20 -10.99 -0.12 8.99
CA GLN A 20 -10.93 0.80 7.85
C GLN A 20 -11.35 0.15 6.54
N TRP A 21 -10.95 -1.09 6.26
CA TRP A 21 -11.40 -1.78 5.04
C TRP A 21 -12.86 -2.23 5.16
N GLN A 22 -13.30 -2.64 6.36
CA GLN A 22 -14.70 -2.99 6.60
C GLN A 22 -15.59 -1.76 6.42
N SER A 23 -15.23 -0.63 7.04
CA SER A 23 -15.97 0.63 6.89
C SER A 23 -16.00 1.10 5.43
N TRP A 24 -14.90 0.93 4.69
CA TRP A 24 -14.85 1.23 3.26
C TRP A 24 -15.87 0.40 2.47
N ALA A 25 -15.95 -0.90 2.71
CA ALA A 25 -16.90 -1.78 2.02
C ALA A 25 -18.35 -1.49 2.44
N ASP A 26 -18.61 -1.27 3.72
CA ASP A 26 -19.94 -0.89 4.24
C ASP A 26 -20.44 0.40 3.60
N GLU A 27 -19.59 1.42 3.47
CA GLU A 27 -19.95 2.67 2.79
C GLU A 27 -20.33 2.45 1.33
N LEU A 28 -19.64 1.55 0.62
CA LEU A 28 -19.99 1.23 -0.76
C LEU A 28 -21.36 0.56 -0.82
N ILE A 29 -21.61 -0.43 0.05
CA ILE A 29 -22.87 -1.18 0.12
C ILE A 29 -24.05 -0.24 0.41
N LEU A 30 -23.88 0.73 1.31
CA LEU A 30 -24.93 1.68 1.65
C LEU A 30 -25.24 2.68 0.53
N ARG A 31 -24.29 2.96 -0.36
CA ARG A 31 -24.40 4.01 -1.40
C ARG A 31 -24.78 3.47 -2.78
N ASN A 32 -24.66 2.17 -3.02
CA ASN A 32 -24.82 1.59 -4.34
C ASN A 32 -25.87 0.47 -4.32
N ASP A 33 -26.88 0.57 -5.18
CA ASP A 33 -27.93 -0.45 -5.31
C ASP A 33 -27.41 -1.79 -5.87
N LYS A 34 -26.26 -1.76 -6.55
CA LYS A 34 -25.61 -2.92 -7.16
C LYS A 34 -24.10 -2.83 -7.01
N LEU A 35 -23.50 -3.89 -6.45
CA LEU A 35 -22.07 -4.07 -6.29
C LEU A 35 -21.68 -5.49 -6.69
N GLU A 36 -20.41 -5.67 -6.99
CA GLU A 36 -19.83 -6.99 -7.20
C GLU A 36 -19.74 -7.76 -5.87
N ASN A 37 -19.92 -9.09 -5.94
CA ASN A 37 -20.02 -9.94 -4.73
C ASN A 37 -18.82 -9.82 -3.80
N TRP A 38 -17.62 -9.64 -4.37
CA TRP A 38 -16.38 -9.54 -3.59
C TRP A 38 -16.38 -8.36 -2.62
N ILE A 39 -17.13 -7.28 -2.88
CA ILE A 39 -17.26 -6.15 -1.95
C ILE A 39 -18.00 -6.57 -0.68
N TYR A 40 -19.03 -7.41 -0.80
CA TYR A 40 -19.72 -7.97 0.36
C TYR A 40 -18.81 -8.91 1.12
N ASP A 41 -18.05 -9.76 0.42
CA ASP A 41 -17.08 -10.65 1.05
C ASP A 41 -16.00 -9.86 1.83
N VAL A 42 -15.56 -8.71 1.32
CA VAL A 42 -14.67 -7.79 2.04
C VAL A 42 -15.31 -7.23 3.31
N ALA A 43 -16.58 -6.82 3.26
CA ALA A 43 -17.29 -6.28 4.43
C ALA A 43 -17.41 -7.32 5.56
N PHE A 44 -17.56 -8.60 5.21
CA PHE A 44 -17.69 -9.70 6.17
C PHE A 44 -16.36 -10.34 6.59
N ALA A 45 -15.24 -9.98 5.96
CA ALA A 45 -13.92 -10.51 6.29
C ALA A 45 -13.48 -10.05 7.70
N LYS A 46 -13.18 -11.01 8.57
CA LYS A 46 -12.85 -10.79 9.99
C LYS A 46 -11.37 -10.60 10.27
N ASP A 47 -10.53 -10.89 9.28
CA ASP A 47 -9.09 -10.74 9.38
C ASP A 47 -8.48 -10.55 7.98
N LYS A 48 -7.16 -10.34 7.94
CA LYS A 48 -6.43 -10.14 6.69
C LYS A 48 -6.48 -11.37 5.78
N GLU A 49 -6.54 -12.59 6.33
CA GLU A 49 -6.56 -13.81 5.53
C GLU A 49 -7.90 -13.97 4.82
N GLU A 50 -9.02 -13.78 5.54
CA GLU A 50 -10.35 -13.75 4.94
C GLU A 50 -10.48 -12.62 3.90
N LEU A 51 -9.90 -11.44 4.16
CA LEU A 51 -9.86 -10.35 3.19
C LEU A 51 -9.12 -10.74 1.91
N TYR A 52 -7.94 -11.35 2.04
CA TYR A 52 -7.13 -11.76 0.90
C TYR A 52 -7.84 -12.81 0.06
N LEU A 53 -8.58 -13.72 0.69
CA LEU A 53 -9.43 -14.68 -0.01
C LEU A 53 -10.57 -13.99 -0.77
N ALA A 54 -11.23 -13.00 -0.15
CA ALA A 54 -12.32 -12.25 -0.76
C ALA A 54 -11.88 -11.53 -2.05
N ILE A 55 -10.66 -10.96 -2.06
CA ILE A 55 -10.16 -10.18 -3.20
C ILE A 55 -9.32 -11.00 -4.20
N ALA A 56 -8.97 -12.26 -3.88
CA ALA A 56 -8.01 -13.04 -4.66
C ALA A 56 -8.40 -13.17 -6.14
N HIS A 57 -9.67 -13.45 -6.42
CA HIS A 57 -10.16 -13.62 -7.79
C HIS A 57 -10.08 -12.30 -8.59
N GLU A 58 -10.54 -11.20 -8.00
CA GLU A 58 -10.50 -9.89 -8.67
C GLU A 58 -9.05 -9.41 -8.85
N LYS A 59 -8.18 -9.63 -7.85
CA LYS A 59 -6.76 -9.32 -7.95
C LYS A 59 -6.11 -10.01 -9.16
N VAL A 60 -6.44 -11.29 -9.38
CA VAL A 60 -5.96 -12.05 -10.56
C VAL A 60 -6.46 -11.44 -11.86
N ILE A 61 -7.76 -11.14 -11.98
CA ILE A 61 -8.34 -10.49 -13.16
C ILE A 61 -7.61 -9.17 -13.45
N GLU A 62 -7.38 -8.35 -12.43
CA GLU A 62 -6.73 -7.05 -12.58
C GLU A 62 -5.28 -7.13 -13.07
N VAL A 63 -4.52 -8.14 -12.61
CA VAL A 63 -3.14 -8.38 -13.06
C VAL A 63 -3.09 -8.75 -14.55
N PHE A 64 -4.02 -9.59 -15.02
CA PHE A 64 -4.02 -10.06 -16.40
C PHE A 64 -4.68 -9.07 -17.38
N ASP A 65 -5.75 -8.37 -16.96
CA ASP A 65 -6.58 -7.58 -17.88
C ASP A 65 -6.41 -6.06 -17.76
N LYS A 66 -6.08 -5.54 -16.57
CA LYS A 66 -6.14 -4.09 -16.29
C LYS A 66 -4.76 -3.44 -16.20
N GLY A 67 -3.70 -4.23 -15.99
CA GLY A 67 -2.32 -3.77 -15.91
C GLY A 67 -2.06 -2.89 -14.70
N THR A 68 -1.32 -3.38 -13.72
CA THR A 68 -0.85 -2.56 -12.59
C THR A 68 0.24 -1.60 -13.08
N LEU A 69 -0.04 -0.29 -13.03
CA LEU A 69 0.92 0.77 -13.44
C LEU A 69 2.20 0.78 -12.59
N TYR A 70 2.11 0.34 -11.34
CA TYR A 70 3.19 0.35 -10.36
C TYR A 70 3.34 -1.03 -9.73
N CYS A 71 4.57 -1.38 -9.37
CA CYS A 71 4.87 -2.62 -8.66
C CYS A 71 4.38 -2.50 -7.21
N GLU A 72 3.76 -3.53 -6.65
CA GLU A 72 3.21 -3.53 -5.27
C GLU A 72 4.25 -3.11 -4.20
N PRO A 73 5.48 -3.67 -4.19
CA PRO A 73 6.59 -3.23 -3.34
C PRO A 73 6.85 -1.71 -3.33
N ASP A 74 6.91 -1.08 -4.52
CA ASP A 74 7.14 0.37 -4.63
C ASP A 74 6.07 1.16 -3.86
N VAL A 75 4.84 0.66 -3.88
CA VAL A 75 3.70 1.33 -3.25
C VAL A 75 3.61 1.02 -1.75
N VAL A 76 3.93 -0.19 -1.32
CA VAL A 76 4.06 -0.56 0.11
C VAL A 76 5.06 0.37 0.79
N ILE A 77 6.23 0.57 0.18
CA ILE A 77 7.24 1.49 0.69
C ILE A 77 6.72 2.93 0.72
N GLY A 78 5.95 3.33 -0.30
CA GLY A 78 5.23 4.60 -0.32
C GLY A 78 4.34 4.78 0.92
N TYR A 79 3.55 3.77 1.28
CA TYR A 79 2.71 3.80 2.49
C TYR A 79 3.51 3.85 3.79
N TYR A 80 4.65 3.17 3.89
CA TYR A 80 5.54 3.29 5.05
C TYR A 80 6.01 4.73 5.25
N TYR A 81 6.42 5.39 4.17
CA TYR A 81 6.84 6.77 4.23
C TYR A 81 5.67 7.73 4.52
N LEU A 82 4.46 7.46 4.03
CA LEU A 82 3.26 8.21 4.42
C LEU A 82 2.98 8.10 5.93
N MET A 83 3.02 6.90 6.49
CA MET A 83 2.85 6.72 7.94
C MET A 83 3.91 7.47 8.74
N TYR A 84 5.14 7.54 8.23
CA TYR A 84 6.19 8.35 8.83
C TYR A 84 5.87 9.85 8.77
N GLN A 85 5.45 10.36 7.61
CA GLN A 85 5.05 11.76 7.45
C GLN A 85 3.84 12.14 8.32
N GLU A 86 2.92 11.21 8.55
CA GLU A 86 1.73 11.35 9.41
C GLU A 86 2.04 11.20 10.91
N GLY A 87 3.27 10.84 11.28
CA GLY A 87 3.66 10.60 12.67
C GLY A 87 3.14 9.27 13.26
N ARG A 88 2.53 8.40 12.44
CA ARG A 88 2.10 7.04 12.82
C ARG A 88 3.27 6.06 12.93
N MET A 89 4.40 6.39 12.30
CA MET A 89 5.63 5.62 12.30
C MET A 89 6.82 6.52 12.60
N ASN A 90 7.71 6.10 13.50
CA ASN A 90 8.96 6.83 13.74
C ASN A 90 10.05 6.41 12.74
N LEU A 91 11.10 7.21 12.64
CA LEU A 91 12.20 6.99 11.68
C LEU A 91 12.88 5.62 11.86
N SER A 92 13.08 5.16 13.10
CA SER A 92 13.67 3.84 13.37
C SER A 92 12.80 2.69 12.85
N LYS A 93 11.47 2.77 13.04
CA LYS A 93 10.52 1.77 12.55
C LYS A 93 10.42 1.80 11.02
N LEU A 94 10.47 2.99 10.40
CA LEU A 94 10.55 3.13 8.95
C LEU A 94 11.75 2.38 8.39
N PHE A 95 12.94 2.57 8.97
CA PHE A 95 14.13 1.86 8.50
C PHE A 95 14.10 0.35 8.74
N LEU A 96 13.43 -0.11 9.80
CA LEU A 96 13.24 -1.53 10.02
C LEU A 96 12.36 -2.16 8.93
N LYS A 97 11.26 -1.49 8.55
CA LYS A 97 10.40 -1.91 7.44
C LYS A 97 11.11 -1.83 6.08
N LEU A 98 11.88 -0.77 5.84
CA LEU A 98 12.67 -0.62 4.61
C LEU A 98 13.86 -1.58 4.49
N ALA A 99 14.25 -2.26 5.57
CA ALA A 99 15.31 -3.26 5.56
C ALA A 99 14.75 -4.68 5.47
N ASP A 100 13.43 -4.83 5.47
CA ASP A 100 12.75 -6.11 5.29
C ASP A 100 12.81 -6.49 3.81
N GLU A 101 13.58 -7.52 3.49
CA GLU A 101 13.87 -7.92 2.11
C GLU A 101 12.62 -8.46 1.38
N ASP A 102 11.61 -8.92 2.12
CA ASP A 102 10.35 -9.43 1.56
C ASP A 102 9.48 -8.32 0.95
N ASP A 103 9.60 -7.08 1.44
CA ASP A 103 8.87 -5.91 0.94
C ASP A 103 9.58 -5.24 -0.24
N ILE A 104 10.77 -5.72 -0.63
CA ILE A 104 11.63 -5.08 -1.61
C ILE A 104 11.95 -6.04 -2.75
N SER A 105 11.20 -5.96 -3.86
CA SER A 105 11.47 -6.82 -5.01
C SER A 105 12.63 -6.31 -5.87
N SER A 106 13.33 -7.25 -6.52
CA SER A 106 14.36 -6.96 -7.53
C SER A 106 13.81 -6.38 -8.84
N GLU A 107 12.49 -6.24 -8.97
CA GLU A 107 11.78 -5.78 -10.16
C GLU A 107 11.26 -4.34 -10.05
N THR A 108 11.55 -3.66 -8.95
CA THR A 108 11.13 -2.27 -8.72
C THR A 108 11.69 -1.34 -9.80
N LYS A 109 10.81 -0.63 -10.50
CA LYS A 109 11.19 0.28 -11.60
C LYS A 109 11.58 1.67 -11.11
N LEU A 110 11.15 2.03 -9.90
CA LEU A 110 11.34 3.35 -9.30
C LEU A 110 12.20 3.31 -8.03
N PHE A 111 12.28 2.15 -7.39
CA PHE A 111 13.11 1.95 -6.22
C PHE A 111 14.55 1.61 -6.63
N ASP A 112 15.47 2.54 -6.42
CA ASP A 112 16.89 2.22 -6.47
C ASP A 112 17.28 1.51 -5.16
N PHE A 113 17.26 0.18 -5.21
CA PHE A 113 17.66 -0.68 -4.10
C PHE A 113 19.05 -0.34 -3.56
N GLN A 114 19.99 0.04 -4.43
CA GLN A 114 21.35 0.38 -4.01
C GLN A 114 21.36 1.69 -3.24
N GLU A 115 20.58 2.69 -3.66
CA GLU A 115 20.50 3.97 -2.97
C GLU A 115 19.87 3.81 -1.57
N ILE A 116 18.77 3.04 -1.44
CA ILE A 116 18.14 2.75 -0.15
C ILE A 116 19.08 1.95 0.75
N THR A 117 19.74 0.93 0.22
CA THR A 117 20.71 0.13 0.98
C THR A 117 21.86 1.00 1.48
N CYS A 118 22.31 1.98 0.67
CA CYS A 118 23.30 2.96 1.10
C CYS A 118 22.78 3.83 2.25
N ILE A 119 21.57 4.36 2.13
CA ILE A 119 20.92 5.18 3.17
C ILE A 119 20.77 4.36 4.47
N LEU A 120 20.26 3.12 4.39
CA LEU A 120 20.11 2.22 5.53
C LEU A 120 21.44 1.94 6.22
N ASN A 121 22.50 1.71 5.45
CA ASN A 121 23.84 1.48 5.98
C ASN A 121 24.46 2.72 6.64
N GLU A 122 24.18 3.93 6.13
CA GLU A 122 24.60 5.19 6.74
C GLU A 122 23.87 5.46 8.06
N VAL A 123 22.56 5.21 8.07
CA VAL A 123 21.71 5.34 9.27
C VAL A 123 22.17 4.37 10.36
N ARG A 124 22.49 3.12 10.02
CA ARG A 124 23.07 2.13 10.96
C ARG A 124 24.39 2.61 11.58
N LYS A 125 25.11 3.51 10.91
CA LYS A 125 26.33 4.17 11.39
C LYS A 125 26.06 5.49 12.12
N GLY A 126 24.79 5.83 12.38
CA GLY A 126 24.37 7.06 13.04
C GLY A 126 24.37 8.31 12.14
N LYS A 127 24.53 8.16 10.82
CA LYS A 127 24.47 9.26 9.85
C LYS A 127 23.08 9.30 9.24
N ILE A 128 22.30 10.33 9.57
CA ILE A 128 20.93 10.50 9.08
C ILE A 128 20.91 11.73 8.17
N ASP A 129 20.58 11.51 6.89
CA ASP A 129 20.35 12.57 5.91
C ASP A 129 18.88 12.57 5.50
N ILE A 130 18.09 13.41 6.17
CA ILE A 130 16.64 13.51 5.96
C ILE A 130 16.32 14.02 4.55
N GLU A 131 17.08 14.97 4.01
CA GLU A 131 16.83 15.49 2.66
C GLU A 131 16.98 14.41 1.59
N ARG A 132 18.00 13.55 1.76
CA ARG A 132 18.22 12.41 0.86
C ARG A 132 17.10 11.37 0.99
N ILE A 133 16.66 11.07 2.21
CA ILE A 133 15.52 10.16 2.46
C ILE A 133 14.26 10.69 1.78
N ASP A 134 13.95 11.97 1.96
CA ASP A 134 12.78 12.61 1.37
C ASP A 134 12.83 12.56 -0.17
N LYS A 135 14.01 12.79 -0.76
CA LYS A 135 14.21 12.72 -2.22
C LYS A 135 13.87 11.34 -2.80
N VAL A 136 14.27 10.27 -2.11
CA VAL A 136 14.06 8.89 -2.58
C VAL A 136 12.63 8.42 -2.31
N LEU A 137 12.06 8.73 -1.15
CA LEU A 137 10.77 8.16 -0.73
C LEU A 137 9.56 9.00 -1.15
N THR A 138 9.71 10.31 -1.39
CA THR A 138 8.61 11.18 -1.83
C THR A 138 7.91 10.73 -3.12
N PRO A 139 8.63 10.32 -4.19
CA PRO A 139 7.99 9.79 -5.39
C PRO A 139 7.08 8.58 -5.12
N LEU A 140 7.50 7.68 -4.22
CA LEU A 140 6.75 6.48 -3.84
C LEU A 140 5.51 6.85 -3.03
N ALA A 141 5.65 7.76 -2.06
CA ALA A 141 4.51 8.30 -1.31
C ALA A 141 3.47 9.00 -2.20
N LYS A 142 3.89 9.68 -3.28
CA LYS A 142 2.95 10.25 -4.26
C LYS A 142 2.14 9.17 -4.97
N ILE A 143 2.72 8.00 -5.24
CA ILE A 143 2.02 6.88 -5.86
C ILE A 143 1.02 6.28 -4.86
N ALA A 144 1.47 6.03 -3.62
CA ALA A 144 0.60 5.54 -2.54
C ALA A 144 -0.59 6.49 -2.28
N LYS A 145 -0.38 7.81 -2.31
CA LYS A 145 -1.47 8.80 -2.19
C LYS A 145 -2.49 8.67 -3.33
N LYS A 146 -2.04 8.55 -4.58
CA LYS A 146 -2.95 8.36 -5.72
C LYS A 146 -3.76 7.07 -5.60
N GLN A 147 -3.14 6.01 -5.09
CA GLN A 147 -3.83 4.75 -4.81
C GLN A 147 -4.88 4.91 -3.71
N LEU A 148 -4.54 5.57 -2.61
CA LEU A 148 -5.46 5.87 -1.51
C LEU A 148 -6.64 6.73 -1.99
N GLU A 149 -6.37 7.75 -2.81
CA GLU A 149 -7.40 8.58 -3.45
C GLU A 149 -8.30 7.74 -4.37
N ALA A 150 -7.74 6.81 -5.13
CA ALA A 150 -8.51 5.91 -5.98
C ALA A 150 -9.42 4.97 -5.17
N LEU A 151 -8.92 4.42 -4.07
CA LEU A 151 -9.70 3.58 -3.15
C LEU A 151 -10.84 4.36 -2.49
N THR A 152 -10.52 5.53 -1.92
CA THR A 152 -11.48 6.34 -1.17
C THR A 152 -12.53 7.00 -2.04
N ASN A 153 -12.25 7.20 -3.34
CA ASN A 153 -13.23 7.73 -4.31
C ASN A 153 -13.85 6.64 -5.19
N TYR A 154 -13.53 5.37 -4.97
CA TYR A 154 -14.10 4.28 -5.75
C TYR A 154 -15.63 4.29 -5.63
N MET A 155 -16.33 4.40 -6.76
CA MET A 155 -17.80 4.45 -6.84
C MET A 155 -18.46 5.52 -5.96
N ARG A 156 -17.74 6.57 -5.55
CA ARG A 156 -18.33 7.80 -5.00
C ARG A 156 -18.76 8.68 -6.18
N ILE A 157 -20.06 8.77 -6.43
CA ILE A 157 -20.69 9.69 -7.39
C ILE A 157 -20.79 11.09 -6.77
#